data_AF-A0A924H1F5-F1
#
_entry.id   AF-A0A924H1F5-F1
#
_cell.length_a   1.000
_cell.length_b   1.000
_cell.length_c   1.000
_cell.angle_alpha   90.00
_cell.angle_beta   90.00
_cell.angle_gamma   90.00
#
_symmetry.space_group_name_H-M   'P 1'
#
loop_
_entity.id
_entity.type
_entity.pdbx_description
1 polymer ?
#
loop_
_entity_poly.entity_id
_entity_poly.type
_entity_poly.pdbx_seq_one_letter_code
_entity_poly.pdbx_strand_id
1 'polypeptide(L)'
;ELMGWDIAALGLPAAQLPFEMGTLRQHIEVQGAWLERGTISAGDERLLNGPLGLAGQRCLATIFYATGTDMPKARREQALELARDMITAHPLSSFAGATSPNPRVVVVRALAPLVEPAIALLRSIRTAWRPALWGLKPTAPRTWAL
;
A
#
# COMPACT_ATOMS: atom_id res chain seq x y z
N GLU A 1 -8.64 -13.48 -10.09
CA GLU A 1 -7.79 -12.94 -9.00
C GLU A 1 -7.14 -11.66 -9.49
N LEU A 2 -6.80 -10.73 -8.61
CA LEU A 2 -6.27 -9.42 -8.95
C LEU A 2 -5.14 -9.04 -7.98
N MET A 3 -4.07 -8.45 -8.50
CA MET A 3 -3.13 -7.66 -7.70
C MET A 3 -3.24 -6.21 -8.17
N GLY A 4 -3.43 -5.29 -7.24
CA GLY A 4 -3.48 -3.86 -7.52
C GLY A 4 -2.72 -3.07 -6.47
N TRP A 5 -2.38 -1.84 -6.80
CA TRP A 5 -1.85 -0.88 -5.84
C TRP A 5 -2.39 0.51 -6.10
N ASP A 6 -2.33 1.34 -5.06
CA ASP A 6 -2.63 2.77 -5.09
C ASP A 6 -1.53 3.52 -4.34
N ILE A 7 -1.17 4.71 -4.84
CA ILE A 7 -0.19 5.59 -4.20
C ILE A 7 -0.72 7.03 -4.28
N ALA A 8 -0.83 7.68 -3.13
CA ALA A 8 -1.21 9.07 -3.02
C ALA A 8 -0.07 9.89 -2.40
N ALA A 9 0.48 10.82 -3.18
CA ALA A 9 1.45 11.82 -2.72
C ALA A 9 0.73 13.13 -2.37
N LEU A 10 0.98 13.64 -1.17
CA LEU A 10 0.40 14.86 -0.64
C LEU A 10 1.40 16.01 -0.80
N GLY A 11 1.24 16.78 -1.86
CA GLY A 11 2.13 17.88 -2.23
C GLY A 11 3.43 17.38 -2.88
N LEU A 12 4.39 18.30 -3.02
CA LEU A 12 5.71 18.08 -3.62
C LEU A 12 6.79 18.52 -2.62
N PRO A 13 7.15 17.67 -1.63
CA PRO A 13 8.09 18.05 -0.57
C PRO A 13 9.46 18.49 -1.10
N ALA A 14 9.96 17.84 -2.16
CA ALA A 14 11.25 18.19 -2.78
C ALA A 14 11.24 19.56 -3.49
N ALA A 15 10.06 20.08 -3.84
CA ALA A 15 9.89 21.39 -4.44
C ALA A 15 9.39 22.46 -3.44
N GLN A 16 9.32 22.12 -2.15
CA GLN A 16 8.75 22.99 -1.10
C GLN A 16 7.31 23.45 -1.39
N LEU A 17 6.51 22.59 -2.02
CA LEU A 17 5.09 22.85 -2.29
C LEU A 17 4.23 21.84 -1.52
N PRO A 18 4.00 22.04 -0.21
CA PRO A 18 3.24 21.08 0.59
C PRO A 18 1.74 21.06 0.23
N PHE A 19 1.05 20.02 0.70
CA PHE A 19 -0.40 19.92 0.59
C PHE A 19 -1.07 20.84 1.63
N GLU A 20 -1.35 22.09 1.24
CA GLU A 20 -1.85 23.13 2.16
C GLU A 20 -3.35 23.40 2.02
N MET A 21 -3.96 23.04 0.89
CA MET A 21 -5.37 23.31 0.61
C MET A 21 -6.07 22.15 -0.08
N GLY A 22 -7.39 22.07 0.14
CA GLY A 22 -8.26 21.09 -0.48
C GLY A 22 -8.41 19.79 0.31
N THR A 23 -8.96 18.78 -0.35
CA THR A 23 -9.28 17.50 0.27
C THR A 23 -9.09 16.39 -0.75
N LEU A 24 -8.41 15.32 -0.35
CA LEU A 24 -8.30 14.09 -1.10
C LEU A 24 -9.21 13.03 -0.49
N ARG A 25 -10.00 12.33 -1.30
CA ARG A 25 -10.70 11.11 -0.86
C ARG A 25 -10.19 9.91 -1.64
N GLN A 26 -9.55 8.98 -0.94
CA GLN A 26 -9.23 7.66 -1.50
C GLN A 26 -10.44 6.73 -1.30
N HIS A 27 -10.76 5.94 -2.33
CA HIS A 27 -11.77 4.89 -2.29
C HIS A 27 -11.28 3.71 -3.12
N ILE A 28 -10.96 2.60 -2.45
CA ILE A 28 -10.66 1.30 -3.07
C ILE A 28 -11.63 0.29 -2.49
N GLU A 29 -12.31 -0.46 -3.35
CA GLU A 29 -13.34 -1.39 -2.90
C GLU A 29 -13.30 -2.70 -3.69
N VAL A 30 -13.37 -3.80 -2.95
CA VAL A 30 -13.76 -5.11 -3.45
C VAL A 30 -15.13 -5.40 -2.83
N GLN A 31 -16.19 -5.25 -3.62
CA GLN A 31 -17.57 -5.31 -3.14
C GLN A 31 -17.83 -6.59 -2.33
N GLY A 32 -18.40 -6.42 -1.13
CA GLY A 32 -18.69 -7.52 -0.20
C GLY A 32 -17.47 -8.15 0.49
N ALA A 33 -16.25 -7.63 0.27
CA ALA A 33 -15.04 -8.18 0.87
C ALA A 33 -14.17 -7.13 1.59
N TRP A 34 -13.97 -5.95 1.02
CA TRP A 34 -13.06 -4.95 1.57
C TRP A 34 -13.38 -3.55 1.05
N LEU A 35 -13.30 -2.56 1.95
CA LEU A 35 -13.38 -1.13 1.64
C LEU A 35 -12.21 -0.42 2.31
N GLU A 36 -11.45 0.33 1.51
CA GLU A 36 -10.51 1.35 1.96
C GLU A 36 -11.08 2.71 1.57
N ARG A 37 -11.43 3.54 2.55
CA ARG A 37 -11.97 4.87 2.28
C ARG A 37 -11.50 5.89 3.32
N GLY A 38 -10.56 6.73 2.92
CA GLY A 38 -10.01 7.82 3.74
C GLY A 38 -10.27 9.17 3.10
N THR A 39 -10.67 10.16 3.89
CA THR A 39 -10.72 11.56 3.46
C THR A 39 -9.64 12.33 4.20
N ILE A 40 -8.72 12.94 3.46
CA ILE A 40 -7.57 13.69 3.97
C ILE A 40 -7.80 15.15 3.62
N SER A 41 -8.02 15.98 4.63
CA SER A 41 -8.08 17.44 4.46
C SER A 41 -6.70 18.03 4.72
N ALA A 42 -6.30 19.00 3.89
CA ALA A 42 -5.02 19.69 4.07
C ALA A 42 -4.94 20.46 5.40
N GLY A 43 -6.09 20.91 5.92
CA GLY A 43 -6.16 21.60 7.22
C GLY A 43 -6.22 20.67 8.44
N ASP A 44 -6.21 19.34 8.26
CA ASP A 44 -6.23 18.40 9.38
C ASP A 44 -4.82 18.10 9.89
N GLU A 45 -4.25 19.06 10.61
CA GLU A 45 -2.91 18.97 11.19
C GLU A 45 -2.71 17.74 12.08
N ARG A 46 -3.76 17.31 12.80
CA ARG A 46 -3.69 16.13 13.68
C ARG A 46 -3.57 14.86 12.85
N LEU A 47 -4.33 14.74 11.78
CA LEU A 47 -4.20 13.61 10.85
C LEU A 47 -2.86 13.65 10.13
N LEU A 48 -2.41 14.81 9.64
CA LEU A 48 -1.19 14.90 8.84
C LEU A 48 0.09 14.70 9.66
N ASN A 49 0.12 15.15 10.91
CA ASN A 49 1.34 15.20 11.72
C ASN A 49 1.30 14.34 12.98
N GLY A 50 0.11 13.93 13.44
CA GLY A 50 -0.02 13.12 14.65
C GLY A 50 0.53 11.69 14.47
N PRO A 51 1.07 11.08 15.53
CA PRO A 51 1.66 9.73 15.49
C PRO A 51 0.62 8.62 15.21
N LEU A 52 -0.67 8.89 15.47
CA LEU A 52 -1.78 8.00 15.12
C LEU A 52 -2.40 8.31 13.74
N GLY A 53 -1.94 9.38 13.09
CA GLY A 53 -2.33 9.75 11.74
C GLY A 53 -1.26 9.32 10.75
N LEU A 54 -0.78 10.27 9.93
CA LEU A 54 0.27 10.05 8.96
C LEU A 54 1.68 10.24 9.54
N ALA A 55 1.82 10.64 10.81
CA ALA A 55 3.12 10.81 11.48
C ALA A 55 4.13 11.65 10.67
N GLY A 56 3.65 12.72 10.02
CA GLY A 56 4.47 13.59 9.19
C GLY A 56 4.83 13.04 7.82
N GLN A 57 4.45 11.80 7.50
CA GLN A 57 4.62 11.22 6.17
C GLN A 57 3.69 11.93 5.17
N ARG A 58 4.10 11.96 3.90
CA ARG A 58 3.39 12.68 2.82
C ARG A 58 3.07 11.80 1.63
N CYS A 59 3.31 10.50 1.74
CA CYS A 59 2.94 9.51 0.74
C CYS A 59 2.23 8.34 1.44
N LEU A 60 1.05 7.99 0.95
CA LEU A 60 0.32 6.79 1.33
C LEU A 60 0.41 5.78 0.20
N ALA A 61 0.61 4.51 0.54
CA ALA A 61 0.75 3.45 -0.44
C ALA A 61 0.00 2.19 0.03
N THR A 62 -0.75 1.59 -0.88
CA THR A 62 -1.48 0.35 -0.64
C THR A 62 -1.18 -0.62 -1.77
N ILE A 63 -0.83 -1.87 -1.46
CA ILE A 63 -0.87 -2.98 -2.44
C ILE A 63 -1.76 -4.08 -1.88
N PHE A 64 -2.56 -4.68 -2.75
CA PHE A 64 -3.51 -5.70 -2.37
C PHE A 64 -3.54 -6.86 -3.36
N TYR A 65 -3.84 -8.04 -2.83
CA TYR A 65 -4.16 -9.24 -3.57
C TYR A 65 -5.59 -9.66 -3.23
N ALA A 66 -6.44 -9.79 -4.25
CA ALA A 66 -7.86 -10.06 -4.11
C ALA A 66 -8.33 -11.24 -4.96
N THR A 67 -9.27 -12.03 -4.43
CA THR A 67 -9.88 -13.19 -5.10
C THR A 67 -11.40 -13.09 -5.11
N GLY A 68 -12.06 -13.75 -6.08
CA GLY A 68 -13.54 -13.74 -6.16
C GLY A 68 -14.22 -14.60 -5.09
N THR A 69 -13.49 -15.58 -4.57
CA THR A 69 -13.92 -16.52 -3.51
C THR A 69 -12.87 -16.57 -2.42
N ASP A 70 -13.23 -17.11 -1.26
CA ASP A 70 -12.33 -17.20 -0.11
C ASP A 70 -11.06 -17.98 -0.47
N MET A 71 -9.91 -17.40 -0.14
CA MET A 71 -8.63 -18.08 -0.30
C MET A 71 -8.48 -19.18 0.75
N PRO A 72 -7.87 -20.33 0.41
CA PRO A 72 -7.38 -21.28 1.40
C PRO A 72 -6.44 -20.59 2.39
N LYS A 73 -6.52 -20.98 3.67
CA LYS A 73 -5.73 -20.39 4.76
C LYS A 73 -4.23 -20.33 4.42
N ALA A 74 -3.66 -21.44 3.97
CA ALA A 74 -2.24 -21.53 3.60
C ALA A 74 -1.83 -20.53 2.51
N ARG A 75 -2.70 -20.25 1.54
CA ARG A 75 -2.42 -19.28 0.47
C ARG A 75 -2.43 -17.84 0.98
N ARG A 76 -3.30 -17.52 1.95
CA ARG A 76 -3.30 -16.21 2.63
C ARG A 76 -2.07 -16.04 3.50
N GLU A 77 -1.69 -17.08 4.25
CA GLU A 77 -0.50 -17.07 5.11
C GLU A 77 0.76 -16.88 4.27
N GLN A 78 0.90 -17.62 3.16
CA GLN A 78 2.00 -17.42 2.21
C GLN A 78 2.08 -15.98 1.68
N ALA A 79 0.94 -15.38 1.30
CA ALA A 79 0.93 -13.99 0.84
C ALA A 79 1.34 -13.00 1.95
N LEU A 80 0.88 -13.22 3.18
CA LEU A 80 1.22 -12.39 4.34
C LEU A 80 2.69 -12.52 4.72
N GLU A 81 3.24 -13.72 4.76
CA GLU A 81 4.64 -14.00 5.08
C GLU A 81 5.58 -13.33 4.08
N LEU A 82 5.36 -13.56 2.78
CA LEU A 82 6.16 -12.92 1.73
C LEU A 82 6.12 -11.39 1.81
N ALA A 83 4.96 -10.81 2.14
CA ALA A 83 4.86 -9.35 2.32
C ALA A 83 5.63 -8.88 3.56
N ARG A 84 5.54 -9.61 4.68
CA ARG A 84 6.23 -9.29 5.94
C ARG A 84 7.74 -9.41 5.81
N ASP A 85 8.24 -10.39 5.06
CA ASP A 85 9.67 -10.52 4.77
C ASP A 85 10.19 -9.28 4.03
N MET A 86 9.45 -8.84 3.00
CA MET A 86 9.80 -7.65 2.24
C MET A 86 9.70 -6.37 3.09
N ILE A 87 8.70 -6.25 3.97
CA ILE A 87 8.55 -5.12 4.90
C ILE A 87 9.72 -5.09 5.90
N THR A 88 10.07 -6.22 6.49
CA THR A 88 11.11 -6.32 7.53
C THR A 88 12.47 -5.88 7.01
N ALA A 89 12.79 -6.21 5.75
CA ALA A 89 14.03 -5.81 5.09
C ALA A 89 14.03 -4.37 4.55
N HIS A 90 12.90 -3.66 4.60
CA HIS A 90 12.74 -2.35 3.95
C HIS A 90 12.93 -1.19 4.94
N PRO A 91 13.48 -0.03 4.51
CA PRO A 91 13.55 1.18 5.33
C PRO A 91 12.20 1.70 5.87
N LEU A 92 11.08 1.24 5.29
CA LEU A 92 9.72 1.59 5.73
C LEU A 92 9.13 0.57 6.73
N SER A 93 9.93 -0.32 7.30
CA SER A 93 9.46 -1.41 8.18
C SER A 93 8.57 -0.92 9.34
N SER A 94 8.88 0.25 9.91
CA SER A 94 8.10 0.85 11.01
C SER A 94 6.83 1.58 10.55
N PHE A 95 6.69 1.82 9.24
CA PHE A 95 5.58 2.55 8.63
C PHE A 95 4.77 1.69 7.66
N ALA A 96 4.97 0.37 7.66
CA ALA A 96 4.26 -0.55 6.78
C ALA A 96 3.73 -1.77 7.54
N GLY A 97 2.59 -2.30 7.08
CA GLY A 97 1.95 -3.47 7.70
C GLY A 97 1.14 -4.29 6.72
N ALA A 98 1.21 -5.62 6.85
CA ALA A 98 0.49 -6.60 6.05
C ALA A 98 -0.62 -7.28 6.87
N THR A 99 -1.86 -7.25 6.36
CA THR A 99 -3.04 -7.83 7.01
C THR A 99 -3.95 -8.53 6.00
N SER A 100 -4.87 -9.37 6.48
CA SER A 100 -5.95 -9.95 5.67
C SER A 100 -7.27 -9.62 6.34
N PRO A 101 -7.92 -8.49 5.97
CA PRO A 101 -9.17 -8.04 6.61
C PRO A 101 -10.36 -8.93 6.26
N ASN A 102 -10.24 -9.76 5.23
CA ASN A 102 -11.27 -10.66 4.75
C ASN A 102 -10.61 -11.89 4.09
N PRO A 103 -11.23 -13.08 4.12
CA PRO A 103 -10.75 -14.29 3.43
C PRO A 103 -10.40 -14.13 1.95
N ARG A 104 -10.89 -13.09 1.29
CA ARG A 104 -10.67 -12.80 -0.13
C ARG A 104 -9.60 -11.74 -0.40
N VAL A 105 -9.05 -11.12 0.63
CA VAL A 105 -8.13 -9.97 0.48
C VAL A 105 -6.93 -10.09 1.41
N VAL A 106 -5.74 -9.93 0.85
CA VAL A 106 -4.51 -9.58 1.57
C VAL A 106 -4.11 -8.17 1.16
N VAL A 107 -3.80 -7.32 2.12
CA VAL A 107 -3.49 -5.90 1.90
C VAL A 107 -2.25 -5.52 2.70
N VAL A 108 -1.39 -4.72 2.06
CA VAL A 108 -0.27 -4.05 2.69
C VAL A 108 -0.50 -2.57 2.57
N ARG A 109 -0.36 -1.85 3.69
CA ARG A 109 -0.39 -0.40 3.76
C ARG A 109 0.98 0.10 4.18
N ALA A 110 1.43 1.20 3.60
CA ALA A 110 2.67 1.86 3.93
C ALA A 110 2.50 3.39 3.94
N LEU A 111 3.17 4.05 4.87
CA LEU A 111 3.42 5.48 4.86
C LEU A 111 4.88 5.73 4.49
N ALA A 112 5.11 6.81 3.76
CA ALA A 112 6.45 7.17 3.29
C ALA A 112 6.62 8.69 3.18
N PRO A 113 7.87 9.19 3.24
CA PRO A 113 8.11 10.62 3.10
C PRO A 113 7.91 11.07 1.64
N LEU A 114 8.18 10.17 0.68
CA LEU A 114 8.10 10.38 -0.75
C LEU A 114 7.64 9.09 -1.47
N VAL A 115 7.38 9.19 -2.77
CA VAL A 115 6.83 8.10 -3.60
C VAL A 115 7.84 6.98 -3.85
N GLU A 116 9.11 7.30 -4.00
CA GLU A 116 10.18 6.38 -4.38
C GLU A 116 10.33 5.23 -3.37
N PRO A 117 10.49 5.45 -2.05
CA PRO A 117 10.55 4.35 -1.09
C PRO A 117 9.24 3.56 -1.02
N ALA A 118 8.10 4.20 -1.26
CA ALA A 118 6.82 3.49 -1.30
C ALA A 118 6.75 2.54 -2.50
N ILE A 119 7.07 3.02 -3.70
CA ILE A 119 7.11 2.21 -4.93
C ILE A 119 8.13 1.07 -4.79
N ALA A 120 9.30 1.32 -4.20
CA ALA A 120 10.31 0.29 -3.98
C ALA A 120 9.74 -0.88 -3.14
N LEU A 121 9.05 -0.58 -2.04
CA LEU A 121 8.38 -1.59 -1.21
C LEU A 121 7.26 -2.31 -1.97
N LEU A 122 6.35 -1.59 -2.65
CA LEU A 122 5.25 -2.24 -3.36
C LEU A 122 5.76 -3.13 -4.52
N ARG A 123 6.84 -2.72 -5.20
CA ARG A 123 7.48 -3.50 -6.25
C ARG A 123 8.13 -4.77 -5.71
N SER A 124 8.79 -4.73 -4.54
CA SER A 124 9.41 -5.92 -3.94
C SER A 124 8.32 -6.93 -3.54
N ILE A 125 7.23 -6.48 -2.92
CA ILE A 125 6.09 -7.31 -2.55
C ILE A 125 5.44 -7.93 -3.80
N ARG A 126 5.15 -7.12 -4.83
CA ARG A 126 4.59 -7.63 -6.09
C ARG A 126 5.52 -8.65 -6.76
N THR A 127 6.83 -8.43 -6.68
CA THR A 127 7.85 -9.32 -7.24
C THR A 127 7.87 -10.66 -6.52
N ALA A 128 7.70 -10.69 -5.20
CA ALA A 128 7.57 -11.91 -4.41
C ALA A 128 6.22 -12.61 -4.67
N TRP A 129 5.13 -11.86 -4.71
CA TRP A 129 3.78 -12.38 -4.88
C TRP A 129 3.52 -13.00 -6.26
N ARG A 130 4.02 -12.41 -7.35
CA ARG A 130 3.76 -12.91 -8.72
C ARG A 130 4.08 -14.40 -8.92
N PRO A 131 5.30 -14.88 -8.62
CA PRO A 131 5.62 -16.29 -8.79
C PRO A 131 4.89 -17.15 -7.77
N ALA A 132 4.82 -16.73 -6.50
CA ALA A 132 4.23 -17.52 -5.43
C ALA A 132 2.71 -17.71 -5.58
N LEU A 133 2.00 -16.66 -5.98
CA LEU A 133 0.54 -16.65 -6.04
C LEU A 133 -0.01 -16.95 -7.43
N TRP A 134 0.70 -16.58 -8.49
CA TRP A 134 0.22 -16.78 -9.88
C TRP A 134 1.07 -17.74 -10.71
N GLY A 135 2.20 -18.24 -10.19
CA GLY A 135 3.14 -19.04 -10.99
C GLY A 135 3.78 -18.26 -12.14
N LEU A 136 3.72 -16.92 -12.09
CA LEU A 136 4.24 -16.05 -13.15
C LEU A 136 5.59 -15.46 -12.74
N LYS A 137 6.58 -15.49 -13.64
CA LYS A 137 7.89 -14.87 -13.42
C LYS A 137 7.74 -13.40 -12.99
N PRO A 138 8.58 -12.87 -12.09
CA PRO A 138 8.59 -11.44 -11.81
C PRO A 138 8.70 -10.60 -13.09
N THR A 139 7.97 -9.51 -13.17
CA THR A 139 8.03 -8.59 -14.31
C THR A 139 7.78 -7.18 -13.82
N ALA A 140 8.71 -6.28 -14.09
CA ALA A 140 8.57 -4.87 -13.73
C ALA A 140 7.35 -4.27 -14.47
N PRO A 141 6.44 -3.57 -13.76
CA PRO A 141 5.40 -2.79 -14.43
C PRO A 141 6.04 -1.65 -15.24
N ARG A 142 5.59 -1.49 -16.49
CA ARG A 142 6.21 -0.55 -17.46
C ARG A 142 5.98 0.92 -17.11
N THR A 143 4.90 1.25 -16.40
CA THR A 143 4.44 2.64 -16.20
C THR A 143 5.17 3.42 -15.10
N TRP A 144 6.16 2.81 -14.43
CA TRP A 144 6.88 3.41 -13.31
C TRP A 144 8.35 2.96 -13.27
N ALA A 145 9.00 2.85 -14.44
CA ALA A 145 10.44 2.66 -14.54
C ALA A 145 11.16 4.01 -14.28
N LEU A 146 11.04 4.50 -13.05
CA LEU A 146 11.94 5.49 -12.47
C LEU A 146 13.05 4.75 -11.71
#